data_AF-A0A516HEY4-F1
#
_entry.id   AF-A0A516HEY4-F1
#
_cell.length_a   1.000
_cell.length_b   1.000
_cell.length_c   1.000
_cell.angle_alpha   90.00
_cell.angle_beta   90.00
_cell.angle_gamma   90.00
#
_symmetry.space_group_name_H-M   'P 1'
#
loop_
_entity.id
_entity.type
_entity.pdbx_description
1 polymer ?
#
loop_
_entity_poly.entity_id
_entity_poly.type
_entity_poly.pdbx_seq_one_letter_code
_entity_poly.pdbx_strand_id
1 'polypeptide(L)' 'MTLGYWIDFIIFLLIGLALISISRGKLIDLTSMGLETGSGPMRWFKYIGIALIMFQMFELIMLISS' A
#
# COMPACT_ATOMS: atom_id res chain seq x y z
N MET A 1 -9.84 -9.24 19.52
CA MET A 1 -9.97 -8.28 18.39
C MET A 1 -11.31 -8.48 17.71
N THR A 2 -12.04 -7.40 17.47
CA THR A 2 -13.33 -7.43 16.76
C THR A 2 -13.15 -7.75 15.28
N LEU A 3 -14.18 -8.36 14.67
CA LEU A 3 -14.22 -8.62 13.22
C LEU A 3 -14.02 -7.34 12.38
N GLY A 4 -14.50 -6.19 12.87
CA GLY A 4 -14.33 -4.89 12.20
C GLY A 4 -12.86 -4.52 11.97
N TYR A 5 -12.00 -4.72 12.99
CA TYR A 5 -10.56 -4.44 12.87
C TYR A 5 -9.90 -5.27 11.76
N TRP A 6 -10.27 -6.55 11.63
CA TRP A 6 -9.71 -7.43 10.60
C TRP A 6 -10.16 -7.02 9.19
N ILE A 7 -11.39 -6.53 9.04
CA ILE A 7 -11.90 -6.01 7.77
C ILE A 7 -11.12 -4.76 7.38
N ASP A 8 -10.98 -3.80 8.30
CA ASP A 8 -10.23 -2.58 8.07
C ASP A 8 -8.75 -2.89 7.73
N PHE A 9 -8.14 -3.81 8.49
CA PHE A 9 -6.77 -4.27 8.24
C PHE A 9 -6.59 -4.80 6.82
N ILE A 10 -7.49 -5.68 6.36
CA ILE A 10 -7.43 -6.25 5.00
C ILE A 10 -7.60 -5.15 3.94
N ILE A 11 -8.53 -4.21 4.15
CA ILE A 11 -8.76 -3.10 3.21
C ILE A 11 -7.49 -2.24 3.07
N PHE A 12 -6.90 -1.80 4.18
CA PHE A 12 -5.69 -0.98 4.16
C PHE A 12 -4.48 -1.73 3.59
N LEU A 13 -4.36 -3.02 3.87
CA LEU A 13 -3.33 -3.88 3.29
C LEU A 13 -3.46 -3.98 1.76
N LEU A 14 -4.69 -4.17 1.26
CA LEU A 14 -4.97 -4.22 -0.17
C LEU A 14 -4.70 -2.87 -0.85
N ILE A 15 -5.04 -1.76 -0.22
CA ILE A 15 -4.72 -0.41 -0.73
C ILE A 15 -3.21 -0.21 -0.84
N GLY A 16 -2.45 -0.58 0.19
CA GLY A 16 -0.98 -0.51 0.18
C GLY A 16 -0.37 -1.36 -0.94
N LEU A 17 -0.87 -2.59 -1.12
CA LEU A 17 -0.44 -3.49 -2.19
C LEU A 17 -0.82 -2.98 -3.59
N ALA A 18 -1.99 -2.35 -3.73
CA ALA A 18 -2.42 -1.72 -4.97
C ALA A 18 -1.52 -0.54 -5.34
N LEU A 19 -1.20 0.34 -4.39
CA LEU A 19 -0.25 1.45 -4.56
C LEU A 19 1.13 0.96 -5.02
N ILE A 20 1.65 -0.10 -4.38
CA ILE A 20 2.93 -0.71 -4.78
C ILE A 20 2.82 -1.33 -6.17
N SER A 21 1.71 -1.96 -6.51
CA SER A 21 1.52 -2.60 -7.82
C SER A 21 1.34 -1.59 -8.96
N ILE A 22 0.66 -0.46 -8.68
CA ILE A 22 0.59 0.72 -9.57
C ILE A 22 1.98 1.30 -9.76
N SER A 23 2.77 1.44 -8.69
CA SER A 23 4.14 1.97 -8.79
C SER A 23 5.08 1.12 -9.66
N ARG A 24 4.75 -0.17 -9.83
CA ARG A 24 5.52 -1.09 -10.67
C ARG A 24 5.03 -1.13 -12.12
N GLY A 25 4.00 -0.36 -12.48
CA GLY A 25 3.35 -0.43 -13.79
C GLY A 25 2.63 -1.76 -14.04
N LYS A 26 2.35 -2.53 -12.98
CA LYS A 26 1.81 -3.90 -13.09
C LYS A 26 0.28 -3.94 -13.10
N LEU A 27 -0.36 -2.87 -12.61
CA LEU A 27 -1.81 -2.77 -12.45
C LEU A 27 -2.46 -1.88 -13.52
N ILE A 28 -1.76 -0.84 -13.95
CA ILE A 28 -2.21 0.10 -14.97
C ILE A 28 -1.02 0.28 -15.91
N ASP A 29 -1.27 0.18 -17.21
CA ASP A 29 -0.27 0.49 -18.23
C ASP A 29 -0.06 2.01 -18.29
N LEU A 30 0.74 2.48 -17.34
CA LEU A 30 1.05 3.89 -17.09
C LEU A 30 1.98 4.46 -18.15
N THR A 31 2.54 3.62 -19.04
CA THR A 31 3.30 4.06 -20.21
C THR A 31 2.40 4.82 -21.19
N SER A 32 1.12 4.42 -21.33
CA SER A 32 0.11 5.14 -22.11
C SER A 32 -0.23 6.53 -21.55
N MET A 33 0.05 6.76 -20.26
CA MET A 33 -0.16 8.03 -19.56
C MET A 33 1.14 8.86 -19.43
N GLY A 34 2.24 8.45 -20.07
CA GLY A 34 3.54 9.14 -19.97
C GLY A 34 4.22 9.00 -18.60
N LEU A 35 3.70 8.13 -17.73
CA LEU A 35 4.25 7.83 -16.41
C LEU A 35 5.14 6.59 -16.54
N GLU A 36 6.38 6.82 -16.98
CA GLU A 36 7.38 5.76 -17.02
C GLU A 36 7.62 5.21 -15.61
N THR A 37 7.88 3.90 -15.51
CA THR A 37 8.19 3.16 -14.27
C THR A 37 9.44 3.66 -13.51
N GLY A 38 10.13 4.67 -14.04
CA GLY A 38 11.23 5.39 -13.39
C GLY A 38 10.91 6.83 -12.97
N SER A 39 9.73 7.36 -13.30
CA SER A 39 9.35 8.75 -13.02
C SER A 39 9.19 9.02 -11.52
N GLY A 40 9.55 10.24 -11.09
CA GLY A 40 9.43 10.72 -9.70
C GLY A 40 8.11 10.33 -8.99
N PRO A 41 6.92 10.57 -9.57
CA PRO A 41 5.64 10.22 -8.95
C PRO A 41 5.47 8.72 -8.69
N MET A 42 6.01 7.86 -9.55
CA MET A 42 5.94 6.41 -9.39
C MET A 42 6.66 5.95 -8.11
N ARG A 43 7.81 6.55 -7.80
CA ARG A 43 8.54 6.29 -6.54
C ARG A 43 7.73 6.73 -5.32
N TRP A 44 7.01 7.84 -5.38
CA TRP A 44 6.17 8.30 -4.27
C TRP A 44 5.05 7.31 -3.95
N PHE A 45 4.33 6.80 -4.95
CA PHE A 45 3.30 5.77 -4.73
C PHE A 45 3.85 4.51 -4.08
N LYS A 46 5.06 4.09 -4.47
CA LYS A 46 5.75 2.96 -3.83
C LYS A 46 6.02 3.22 -2.35
N TYR A 47 6.59 4.38 -2.01
CA TYR A 47 6.92 4.70 -0.61
C TYR A 47 5.68 4.88 0.25
N ILE A 48 4.63 5.51 -0.27
CA ILE A 48 3.34 5.66 0.43
C ILE A 48 2.73 4.29 0.70
N GLY A 49 2.70 3.39 -0.30
CA GLY A 49 2.18 2.04 -0.11
C GLY A 49 2.98 1.22 0.92
N ILE A 50 4.31 1.35 0.93
CA ILE A 50 5.17 0.70 1.94
C ILE A 50 4.90 1.28 3.33
N ALA A 51 4.81 2.60 3.46
CA ALA A 51 4.54 3.26 4.74
C ALA A 51 3.19 2.86 5.33
N LEU A 52 2.15 2.75 4.49
CA LEU A 52 0.83 2.25 4.88
C LEU A 52 0.90 0.83 5.45
N ILE A 53 1.59 -0.09 4.76
CA ILE A 53 1.74 -1.47 5.24
C ILE A 53 2.54 -1.51 6.56
N MET A 54 3.62 -0.73 6.66
CA MET A 54 4.43 -0.69 7.89
C MET A 54 3.64 -0.14 9.09
N PHE A 55 2.88 0.93 8.89
CA PHE A 55 2.01 1.50 9.92
C PHE A 55 0.98 0.47 10.39
N GLN A 56 0.37 -0.27 9.46
CA GLN A 56 -0.64 -1.26 9.82
C GLN A 56 -0.08 -2.48 10.54
N MET A 57 1.15 -2.89 10.21
CA MET A 57 1.86 -3.92 10.98
C MET A 57 2.25 -3.44 12.37
N PHE A 58 2.62 -2.16 12.52
CA PHE A 58 2.90 -1.57 13.83
C PHE A 58 1.66 -1.52 14.72
N GLU A 59 0.50 -1.10 14.19
CA GLU A 59 -0.76 -1.13 14.93
C GLU A 59 -1.13 -2.55 15.37
N LEU A 60 -0.95 -3.55 14.49
CA LEU A 60 -1.20 -4.96 14.82
C LEU A 60 -0.30 -5.44 15.98
N ILE A 61 0.99 -5.09 15.96
CA ILE A 61 1.94 -5.45 17.03
C ILE A 61 1.54 -4.78 18.35
N MET A 62 1.20 -3.49 18.32
CA MET A 62 0.76 -2.75 19.51
C MET A 62 -0.51 -3.35 20.11
N LEU A 63 -1.46 -3.76 19.25
CA LEU A 63 -2.73 -4.34 19.69
C LEU A 63 -2.59 -5.78 20.22
N ILE A 64 -1.58 -6.53 19.79
CA ILE A 64 -1.27 -7.87 20.33
C ILE A 64 -0.48 -7.78 21.64
N SER A 65 0.28 -6.71 21.85
CA SER A 65 1.12 -6.50 23.03
C SER A 65 0.41 -5.80 24.20
N SER A 66 -0.81 -5.29 23.99
CA SER A 66 -1.72 -4.75 25.01
C SER A 66 -2.64 -5.82 25.58
#